data_AF-A0A8J6SZU1-F1
#
_entry.id   AF-A0A8J6SZU1-F1
#
_cell.length_a   1.000
_cell.length_b   1.000
_cell.length_c   1.000
_cell.angle_alpha   90.00
_cell.angle_beta   90.00
_cell.angle_gamma   90.00
#
_symmetry.space_group_name_H-M   'P 1'
#
loop_
_entity.id
_entity.type
_entity.pdbx_description
1 polymer ?
#
loop_
_entity_poly.entity_id
_entity_poly.type
_entity_poly.pdbx_seq_one_letter_code
_entity_poly.pdbx_strand_id
1 'polypeptide(L)' 'DIIELLKMFNKQYNQTLIVITHDERIALQADRIITIADGRIAKDEVIRR' A
#
# COMPACT_ATOMS: atom_id res chain seq x y z
N ASP A 1 -9.52 12.04 -2.38
CA ASP A 1 -9.59 10.82 -3.24
C ASP A 1 -10.03 9.58 -2.46
N ILE A 2 -10.51 8.51 -3.13
CA ILE A 2 -10.97 7.27 -2.46
C ILE A 2 -9.89 6.65 -1.55
N ILE A 3 -8.62 6.78 -1.93
CA ILE A 3 -7.48 6.30 -1.14
C ILE A 3 -7.36 7.02 0.21
N GLU A 4 -7.64 8.32 0.26
CA GLU A 4 -7.59 9.07 1.52
C GLU A 4 -8.69 8.63 2.49
N LEU A 5 -9.89 8.36 1.96
CA LEU A 5 -10.99 7.81 2.76
C LEU A 5 -10.63 6.44 3.33
N LEU A 6 -10.06 5.56 2.52
CA LEU A 6 -9.62 4.23 2.98
C LEU A 6 -8.51 4.32 4.04
N LYS A 7 -7.57 5.25 3.88
CA LYS A 7 -6.53 5.53 4.89
C LYS A 7 -7.11 6.06 6.19
N MET A 8 -8.14 6.90 6.11
CA MET A 8 -8.85 7.40 7.29
C MET A 8 -9.49 6.24 8.06
N PHE A 9 -10.15 5.30 7.38
CA PHE A 9 -10.73 4.12 8.02
C PHE A 9 -9.70 3.16 8.61
N ASN A 10 -8.58 2.93 7.91
CA ASN A 10 -7.44 2.17 8.46
C ASN A 10 -6.98 2.76 9.80
N LYS A 11 -6.85 4.09 9.90
CA LYS A 11 -6.44 4.77 11.14
C LYS A 11 -7.53 4.79 12.21
N GLN A 12 -8.79 4.98 11.83
CA GLN A 12 -9.91 5.10 12.77
C GLN A 12 -10.30 3.74 13.38
N TYR A 13 -10.19 2.66 12.59
CA TYR A 13 -10.67 1.34 12.98
C TYR A 13 -9.55 0.30 13.11
N ASN A 14 -8.29 0.71 13.00
CA ASN A 14 -7.10 -0.15 13.04
C ASN A 14 -7.20 -1.35 12.07
N GLN A 15 -7.87 -1.16 10.93
CA GLN A 15 -8.09 -2.21 9.94
C GLN A 15 -6.89 -2.34 9.00
N THR A 16 -6.43 -3.56 8.71
CA THR A 16 -5.40 -3.78 7.69
C THR A 16 -5.92 -3.39 6.30
N LEU A 17 -5.20 -2.51 5.61
CA LEU A 17 -5.52 -2.09 4.24
C LEU A 17 -4.47 -2.63 3.27
N ILE A 18 -4.91 -3.39 2.26
CA ILE A 18 -4.09 -3.84 1.14
C ILE A 18 -4.61 -3.17 -0.12
N VAL A 19 -3.73 -2.53 -0.89
CA VAL A 19 -4.04 -1.85 -2.14
C VAL A 19 -3.17 -2.43 -3.24
N ILE A 20 -3.79 -2.84 -4.35
CA ILE A 20 -3.10 -3.26 -5.57
C ILE A 20 -3.25 -2.11 -6.57
N THR A 21 -2.13 -1.63 -7.10
CA THR A 21 -2.11 -0.50 -8.03
C THR A 21 -0.92 -0.60 -8.97
N HIS A 22 -1.09 -0.09 -10.20
CA HIS A 22 0.01 0.20 -11.12
C HIS A 22 0.47 1.67 -11.04
N ASP A 23 -0.21 2.52 -10.26
CA ASP A 23 0.19 3.91 -10.04
C ASP A 23 1.18 4.00 -8.87
N GLU A 24 2.44 4.30 -9.20
CA GLU A 24 3.54 4.45 -8.23
C GLU A 24 3.24 5.52 -7.18
N ARG A 25 2.50 6.59 -7.51
CA ARG A 25 2.18 7.67 -6.58
C ARG A 25 1.29 7.21 -5.44
N ILE A 26 0.45 6.19 -5.65
CA ILE A 26 -0.36 5.59 -4.60
C ILE A 26 0.51 4.66 -3.75
N ALA A 27 1.32 3.81 -4.40
CA ALA A 27 2.21 2.87 -3.72
C ALA A 27 3.20 3.57 -2.77
N LEU A 28 3.80 4.69 -3.22
CA LEU A 28 4.76 5.49 -2.45
C LEU A 28 4.18 6.10 -1.16
N GLN A 29 2.86 6.09 -0.99
CA GLN A 29 2.21 6.57 0.22
C GLN A 29 1.89 5.46 1.24
N ALA A 30 2.26 4.21 0.97
CA ALA A 30 2.05 3.06 1.86
C ALA A 30 3.25 2.86 2.80
N ASP A 31 3.01 2.19 3.94
CA ASP A 31 4.08 1.86 4.91
C ASP A 31 4.98 0.71 4.43
N ARG A 32 4.50 -0.09 3.48
CA ARG A 32 5.23 -1.19 2.84
C ARG A 32 4.74 -1.38 1.40
N ILE A 33 5.67 -1.67 0.50
CA ILE A 33 5.40 -1.93 -0.92
C ILE A 33 5.93 -3.33 -1.24
N ILE A 34 5.06 -4.17 -1.78
CA ILE A 34 5.43 -5.51 -2.29
C ILE A 34 5.22 -5.48 -3.80
N THR A 35 6.31 -5.67 -4.55
CA THR A 35 6.24 -5.80 -6.01
C THR A 35 6.17 -7.27 -6.37
N ILE A 36 5.17 -7.64 -7.16
CA ILE A 36 4.99 -8.99 -7.68
C ILE A 36 5.31 -9.00 -9.18
N ALA A 37 6.16 -9.94 -9.61
CA ALA A 37 6.45 -10.20 -11.03
C ALA A 37 6.52 -11.71 -11.25
N ASP A 38 5.95 -12.19 -12.35
CA ASP A 38 5.94 -13.62 -12.72
C ASP A 38 5.45 -14.56 -11.59
N GLY A 39 4.45 -14.11 -10.83
CA GLY A 39 3.87 -14.86 -9.71
C GLY A 39 4.77 -14.95 -8.47
N ARG A 40 5.87 -14.20 -8.42
CA ARG A 40 6.82 -14.16 -7.30
C ARG A 40 6.95 -12.76 -6.72
N ILE A 41 7.32 -12.68 -5.44
CA ILE A 41 7.71 -11.41 -4.82
C ILE A 41 9.06 -11.02 -5.40
N ALA A 42 9.06 -9.96 -6.21
CA ALA A 42 10.26 -9.41 -6.83
C ALA A 42 10.96 -8.41 -5.90
N LYS A 43 10.19 -7.63 -5.14
CA LYS A 43 10.69 -6.66 -4.15
C LYS A 43 9.76 -6.56 -2.95
N ASP A 44 10.36 -6.22 -1.81
CA ASP A 44 9.69 -6.04 -0.54
C ASP A 44 10.34 -4.88 0.21
N GLU A 45 9.69 -3.72 0.20
CA GLU A 45 10.24 -2.45 0.65
C GLU A 45 9.42 -1.93 1.83
N VAL A 46 10.06 -1.74 2.98
CA VAL A 46 9.42 -1.15 4.16
C VAL A 46 9.71 0.34 4.18
N ILE A 47 8.68 1.15 3.95
CA ILE A 47 8.75 2.61 3.94
C ILE A 47 8.42 3.11 5.36
N ARG A 48 9.35 2.92 6.30
CA ARG A 48 9.24 3.56 7.61
C ARG A 48 9.61 5.03 7.49
N ARG A 49 8.71 5.92 7.90
CA ARG A 49 9.05 7.31 8.26
C ARG A 49 9.52 7.37 9.71
#